data_AF-A0A536B2X3-F1
#
_entry.id   AF-A0A536B2X3-F1
#
_cell.length_a   1.000
_cell.length_b   1.000
_cell.length_c   1.000
_cell.angle_alpha   90.00
_cell.angle_beta   90.00
_cell.angle_gamma   90.00
#
_symmetry.space_group_name_H-M   'P 1'
#
loop_
_entity.id
_entity.type
_entity.pdbx_description
1 polymer ?
#
loop_
_entity_poly.entity_id
_entity_poly.type
_entity_poly.pdbx_seq_one_letter_code
_entity_poly.pdbx_strand_id
1 'polypeptide(L)'
;MAEQTVLVAIDIGTTKVCVLIGEMAARGGVDVIGIGQAASDGLRKGVVIDIDRTVQSVMAAVEAAERISGLKVRSAFVGISGSHISSQNSRGMVAVSGSSRHDVDRGDTVRAIEAARAVSIPNTREILHVVPRGYVVDGQEGVRDPIGMTAVRLEVETHIVTASSTSVQNLTKCVQRAGVEIDELVLAPLATAEATLNDEDRELGVCLADIGGDTTDVAIFQDGSISHCATIPMGGRSVTADLGIVLRVTPDVAESVKFRYGSAMPMDVDPDEVLQVTSIGEETSHGVTRRHIAEIVESRVTEILKFVGAEIEAAGATNRLQAGLVLTGGGSLLDGVTRAARDQLGMSARVVGPRGLGGLTDQIATPPYSAASGLLLWGAHNWASDDDRGNGHGPRTPFDGVSSRIGKIFKGLMP
;
A
#
# COMPACT_ATOMS: atom_id res chain seq x y z
N MET A 1 -0.46 -13.81 33.66
CA MET A 1 0.40 -13.36 32.55
C MET A 1 -0.44 -12.36 31.79
N ALA A 2 0.07 -11.16 31.50
CA ALA A 2 -0.67 -10.21 30.67
C ALA A 2 -0.95 -10.87 29.32
N GLU A 3 -2.18 -10.79 28.84
CA GLU A 3 -2.56 -11.32 27.54
C GLU A 3 -1.77 -10.52 26.48
N GLN A 4 -0.86 -11.18 25.77
CA GLN A 4 -0.03 -10.54 24.76
C GLN A 4 -0.94 -10.15 23.59
N THR A 5 -0.99 -8.85 23.27
CA THR A 5 -1.72 -8.37 22.09
C THR A 5 -0.89 -8.68 20.85
N VAL A 6 -1.41 -9.59 20.03
CA VAL A 6 -0.80 -10.05 18.79
C VAL A 6 -1.54 -9.44 17.61
N LEU A 7 -0.79 -8.87 16.67
CA LEU A 7 -1.29 -8.31 15.42
C LEU A 7 -0.72 -9.12 14.26
N VAL A 8 -1.53 -9.34 13.23
CA VAL A 8 -1.10 -10.07 12.03
C VAL A 8 -1.40 -9.23 10.81
N ALA A 9 -0.42 -9.10 9.93
CA ALA A 9 -0.55 -8.48 8.63
C ALA A 9 -0.38 -9.52 7.53
N ILE A 10 -1.26 -9.51 6.52
CA ILE A 10 -1.16 -10.35 5.33
C ILE A 10 -1.19 -9.44 4.09
N ASP A 11 -0.07 -9.36 3.39
CA ASP A 11 0.05 -8.72 2.09
C ASP A 11 0.00 -9.80 0.99
N ILE A 12 -1.01 -9.73 0.12
CA ILE A 12 -1.23 -10.71 -0.95
C ILE A 12 -0.84 -10.09 -2.29
N GLY A 13 0.46 -10.10 -2.58
CA GLY A 13 1.01 -9.61 -3.84
C GLY A 13 0.88 -10.60 -5.00
N THR A 14 1.17 -10.13 -6.22
CA THR A 14 1.13 -10.98 -7.42
C THR A 14 2.33 -11.91 -7.56
N THR A 15 3.44 -11.62 -6.89
CA THR A 15 4.67 -12.45 -6.90
C THR A 15 4.88 -13.20 -5.60
N LYS A 16 4.44 -12.64 -4.47
CA LYS A 16 4.57 -13.25 -3.15
C LYS A 16 3.38 -12.91 -2.26
N VAL A 17 3.07 -13.80 -1.34
CA VAL A 17 2.28 -13.49 -0.14
C VAL A 17 3.27 -13.30 1.01
N CYS A 18 3.09 -12.24 1.80
CA CYS A 18 3.90 -11.95 2.97
C CYS A 18 3.01 -11.84 4.22
N VAL A 19 3.40 -12.54 5.28
CA VAL A 19 2.72 -12.54 6.57
C VAL A 19 3.69 -12.06 7.63
N LEU A 20 3.32 -11.04 8.40
CA LEU A 20 4.05 -10.59 9.57
C LEU A 20 3.19 -10.77 10.81
N ILE A 21 3.78 -11.32 11.86
CA ILE A 21 3.17 -11.44 13.19
C ILE A 21 3.95 -10.50 14.11
N GLY A 22 3.24 -9.53 14.67
CA GLY A 22 3.76 -8.55 15.61
C GLY A 22 3.18 -8.72 17.00
N GLU A 23 3.98 -8.41 18.01
CA GLU A 23 3.56 -8.28 19.39
C GLU A 23 3.63 -6.81 19.81
N MET A 24 2.57 -6.31 20.46
CA MET A 24 2.58 -4.96 21.02
C MET A 24 3.57 -4.88 22.18
N ALA A 25 4.59 -4.03 22.05
CA ALA A 25 5.55 -3.79 23.11
C ALA A 25 4.92 -2.93 24.23
N ALA A 26 5.33 -3.18 25.48
CA ALA A 26 4.80 -2.49 26.67
C ALA A 26 5.00 -0.95 26.68
N ARG A 27 5.82 -0.41 25.78
CA ARG A 27 6.16 1.02 25.69
C ARG A 27 5.53 1.75 24.50
N GLY A 28 4.62 1.10 23.78
CA GLY A 28 4.08 1.62 22.51
C GLY A 28 5.07 1.33 21.37
N GLY A 29 4.64 0.50 20.42
CA GLY A 29 5.48 -0.03 19.35
C GLY A 29 5.13 -1.49 19.06
N VAL A 30 5.59 -2.00 17.92
CA VAL A 30 5.32 -3.38 17.50
C VAL A 30 6.62 -4.10 17.23
N ASP A 31 6.85 -5.20 17.93
CA ASP A 31 7.98 -6.09 17.69
C ASP A 31 7.54 -7.24 16.78
N VAL A 32 8.22 -7.40 15.64
CA VAL A 32 7.96 -8.51 14.73
C VAL A 32 8.56 -9.78 15.31
N ILE A 33 7.71 -10.77 15.57
CA ILE A 33 8.06 -12.06 16.17
C ILE A 33 7.87 -13.24 15.21
N GLY A 34 7.20 -13.03 14.08
CA GLY A 34 7.03 -14.05 13.04
C GLY A 34 7.02 -13.45 11.64
N ILE A 35 7.69 -14.13 10.70
CA ILE A 35 7.75 -13.74 9.29
C ILE A 35 7.43 -14.98 8.46
N GLY A 36 6.49 -14.83 7.52
CA GLY A 36 6.12 -15.88 6.59
C GLY A 36 6.07 -15.35 5.18
N GLN A 37 6.54 -16.13 4.22
CA GLN A 37 6.41 -15.79 2.82
C GLN A 37 6.22 -17.03 1.96
N ALA A 38 5.47 -16.87 0.87
CA ALA A 38 5.28 -17.89 -0.15
C ALA A 38 5.19 -17.23 -1.53
N ALA A 39 5.59 -17.96 -2.57
CA ALA A 39 5.35 -17.54 -3.94
C ALA A 39 3.84 -17.41 -4.21
N SER A 40 3.44 -16.47 -5.06
CA SER A 40 2.05 -16.22 -5.41
C SER A 40 1.83 -16.42 -6.90
N ASP A 41 0.92 -17.33 -7.24
CA ASP A 41 0.57 -17.70 -8.62
C ASP A 41 -0.95 -17.61 -8.91
N GLY A 42 -1.73 -17.16 -7.94
CA GLY A 42 -3.19 -17.04 -8.06
C GLY A 42 -3.70 -15.65 -8.43
N LEU A 43 -2.81 -14.66 -8.48
CA LEU A 43 -3.13 -13.26 -8.77
C LEU A 43 -2.52 -12.81 -10.10
N ARG A 44 -3.24 -11.90 -10.78
CA ARG A 44 -2.74 -11.18 -11.95
C ARG A 44 -3.22 -9.73 -11.89
N LYS A 45 -2.29 -8.78 -12.05
CA LYS A 45 -2.58 -7.32 -11.98
C LYS A 45 -3.35 -6.91 -10.71
N GLY A 46 -3.05 -7.55 -9.58
CA GLY A 46 -3.73 -7.32 -8.29
C GLY A 46 -5.15 -7.89 -8.19
N VAL A 47 -5.57 -8.75 -9.12
CA VAL A 47 -6.88 -9.42 -9.07
C VAL A 47 -6.68 -10.92 -8.94
N VAL A 48 -7.46 -11.56 -8.06
CA VAL A 48 -7.46 -13.02 -7.91
C VAL A 48 -8.08 -13.66 -9.15
N ILE A 49 -7.27 -14.45 -9.87
CA ILE A 49 -7.69 -15.22 -11.06
C ILE A 49 -7.84 -16.72 -10.77
N ASP A 50 -7.20 -17.21 -9.71
CA ASP A 50 -7.29 -18.60 -9.24
C ASP A 50 -7.38 -18.61 -7.72
N ILE A 51 -8.57 -18.94 -7.20
CA ILE A 51 -8.86 -18.95 -5.76
C ILE A 51 -8.01 -20.02 -5.05
N ASP A 52 -7.91 -21.23 -5.61
CA ASP A 52 -7.29 -22.35 -4.91
C ASP A 52 -5.77 -22.17 -4.81
N ARG A 53 -5.13 -21.67 -5.86
CA ARG A 53 -3.71 -21.28 -5.80
C ARG A 53 -3.45 -20.15 -4.82
N THR A 54 -4.34 -19.16 -4.77
CA THR A 54 -4.22 -18.06 -3.81
C THR A 54 -4.34 -18.57 -2.38
N VAL A 55 -5.33 -19.42 -2.10
CA VAL A 55 -5.50 -20.06 -0.77
C VAL A 55 -4.24 -20.82 -0.37
N GLN A 56 -3.67 -21.64 -1.26
CA GLN A 56 -2.43 -22.38 -0.99
C GLN A 56 -1.26 -21.45 -0.67
N SER A 57 -1.11 -20.36 -1.43
CA SER A 57 -0.05 -19.36 -1.21
C SER A 57 -0.20 -18.67 0.16
N VAL A 58 -1.43 -18.30 0.53
CA VAL A 58 -1.74 -17.69 1.83
C VAL A 58 -1.49 -18.68 2.96
N MET A 59 -1.98 -19.92 2.87
CA MET A 59 -1.73 -20.96 3.87
C MET A 59 -0.24 -21.20 4.10
N ALA A 60 0.54 -21.35 3.02
CA ALA A 60 1.98 -21.59 3.12
C ALA A 60 2.72 -20.43 3.82
N ALA A 61 2.34 -19.18 3.53
CA ALA A 61 2.91 -18.02 4.18
C ALA A 61 2.49 -17.91 5.66
N VAL A 62 1.21 -18.16 5.97
CA VAL A 62 0.70 -18.19 7.35
C VAL A 62 1.42 -19.25 8.16
N GLU A 63 1.48 -20.49 7.68
CA GLU A 63 2.19 -21.59 8.37
C GLU A 63 3.67 -21.26 8.61
N ALA A 64 4.34 -20.57 7.67
CA ALA A 64 5.72 -20.13 7.86
C ALA A 64 5.85 -19.12 9.00
N ALA A 65 4.95 -18.12 9.07
CA ALA A 65 4.95 -17.14 10.15
C ALA A 65 4.60 -17.76 11.52
N GLU A 66 3.64 -18.69 11.55
CA GLU A 66 3.27 -19.43 12.76
C GLU A 66 4.43 -20.28 13.30
N ARG A 67 5.21 -20.93 12.41
CA ARG A 67 6.38 -21.71 12.80
C ARG A 67 7.46 -20.87 13.48
N ILE A 68 7.68 -19.64 13.00
CA ILE A 68 8.71 -18.74 13.56
C ILE A 68 8.23 -18.14 14.90
N SER A 69 6.98 -17.67 14.95
CA SER A 69 6.44 -17.02 16.15
C SER A 69 6.01 -18.00 17.26
N GLY A 70 5.70 -19.25 16.91
CA GLY A 70 5.06 -20.22 17.80
C GLY A 70 3.59 -19.92 18.10
N LEU A 71 3.00 -18.93 17.43
CA LEU A 71 1.62 -18.49 17.64
C LEU A 71 0.71 -18.93 16.49
N LYS A 72 -0.58 -19.12 16.79
CA LYS A 72 -1.61 -19.39 15.79
C LYS A 72 -2.26 -18.11 15.30
N VAL A 73 -2.30 -17.94 13.98
CA VAL A 73 -2.97 -16.81 13.33
C VAL A 73 -4.48 -17.09 13.31
N ARG A 74 -5.26 -16.18 13.89
CA ARG A 74 -6.73 -16.26 13.91
C ARG A 74 -7.38 -15.22 13.01
N SER A 75 -6.90 -13.99 13.10
CA SER A 75 -7.37 -12.87 12.29
C SER A 75 -6.19 -12.02 11.84
N ALA A 76 -6.37 -11.24 10.77
CA ALA A 76 -5.34 -10.36 10.24
C ALA A 76 -5.89 -9.09 9.58
N PHE A 77 -5.03 -8.06 9.54
CA PHE A 77 -5.13 -6.93 8.62
C PHE A 77 -4.64 -7.38 7.25
N VAL A 78 -5.46 -7.22 6.22
CA VAL A 78 -5.17 -7.73 4.88
C VAL A 78 -5.05 -6.58 3.89
N GLY A 79 -3.93 -6.55 3.17
CA GLY A 79 -3.68 -5.58 2.11
C GLY A 79 -4.54 -5.85 0.88
N ILE A 80 -5.13 -4.79 0.32
CA ILE A 80 -5.80 -4.83 -0.97
C ILE A 80 -5.26 -3.71 -1.87
N SER A 81 -4.85 -4.09 -3.08
CA SER A 81 -4.51 -3.17 -4.18
C SER A 81 -4.79 -3.85 -5.51
N GLY A 82 -4.62 -3.13 -6.62
CA GLY A 82 -4.85 -3.66 -7.95
C GLY A 82 -5.69 -2.73 -8.82
N SER A 83 -5.78 -3.05 -10.11
CA SER A 83 -6.48 -2.22 -11.11
C SER A 83 -7.99 -2.06 -10.90
N HIS A 84 -8.55 -2.65 -9.85
CA HIS A 84 -9.95 -2.56 -9.47
C HIS A 84 -10.21 -1.49 -8.39
N ILE A 85 -9.14 -0.89 -7.84
CA ILE A 85 -9.20 0.25 -6.93
C ILE A 85 -9.46 1.54 -7.71
N SER A 86 -10.24 2.44 -7.13
CA SER A 86 -10.48 3.79 -7.65
C SER A 86 -10.68 4.72 -6.47
N SER A 87 -10.27 5.97 -6.61
CA SER A 87 -10.50 7.00 -5.60
C SER A 87 -11.16 8.25 -6.16
N GLN A 88 -11.76 9.02 -5.27
CA GLN A 88 -12.32 10.34 -5.58
C GLN A 88 -12.35 11.20 -4.32
N ASN A 89 -12.23 12.52 -4.50
CA ASN A 89 -12.41 13.46 -3.40
C ASN A 89 -13.87 13.89 -3.30
N SER A 90 -14.36 14.11 -2.09
CA SER A 90 -15.73 14.53 -1.82
C SER A 90 -15.80 15.48 -0.64
N ARG A 91 -16.73 16.43 -0.68
CA ARG A 91 -16.95 17.44 0.36
C ARG A 91 -18.30 17.22 1.03
N GLY A 92 -18.30 17.15 2.35
CA GLY A 92 -19.49 17.08 3.18
C GLY A 92 -19.67 18.37 3.97
N MET A 93 -20.92 18.74 4.26
CA MET A 93 -21.26 19.95 4.99
C MET A 93 -22.42 19.69 5.95
N VAL A 94 -22.28 20.17 7.18
CA VAL A 94 -23.33 20.09 8.21
C VAL A 94 -23.43 21.40 8.98
N ALA A 95 -24.62 21.66 9.50
CA ALA A 95 -24.83 22.70 10.51
C ALA A 95 -24.42 22.16 11.89
N VAL A 96 -23.63 22.95 12.63
CA VAL A 96 -23.21 22.63 13.99
C VAL A 96 -24.40 22.80 14.91
N SER A 97 -24.87 21.69 15.47
CA SER A 97 -26.14 21.64 16.22
C SER A 97 -25.88 21.32 17.69
N GLY A 98 -25.18 22.22 18.38
CA GLY A 98 -24.95 22.17 19.83
C GLY A 98 -25.83 23.17 20.60
N SER A 99 -26.48 22.70 21.67
CA SER A 99 -27.39 23.48 22.55
C SER A 99 -26.69 24.48 23.49
N SER A 100 -25.37 24.56 23.48
CA SER A 100 -24.60 25.59 24.15
C SER A 100 -23.41 26.02 23.28
N ARG A 101 -23.43 27.29 22.82
CA ARG A 101 -22.32 28.03 22.18
C ARG A 101 -21.88 27.67 20.77
N HIS A 102 -22.54 26.77 20.04
CA HIS A 102 -22.14 26.42 18.66
C HIS A 102 -20.70 25.88 18.55
N ASP A 103 -20.19 25.23 19.60
CA ASP A 103 -18.88 24.58 19.53
C ASP A 103 -19.01 23.24 18.80
N VAL A 104 -18.10 23.00 17.84
CA VAL A 104 -18.04 21.76 17.08
C VAL A 104 -17.70 20.60 18.00
N ASP A 105 -18.51 19.55 17.97
CA ASP A 105 -18.26 18.31 18.69
C ASP A 105 -17.93 17.13 17.76
N ARG A 106 -17.64 15.96 18.36
CA ARG A 106 -17.37 14.73 17.58
C ARG A 106 -18.58 14.26 16.78
N GLY A 107 -19.79 14.56 17.22
CA GLY A 107 -21.01 14.22 16.49
C GLY A 107 -21.11 15.05 15.20
N ASP A 108 -20.76 16.33 15.25
CA ASP A 108 -20.68 17.20 14.08
C ASP A 108 -19.68 16.67 13.06
N THR A 109 -18.47 16.29 13.50
CA THR A 109 -17.45 15.75 12.58
C THR A 109 -17.87 14.43 11.92
N VAL A 110 -18.47 13.51 12.69
CA VAL A 110 -19.00 12.25 12.14
C VAL A 110 -20.09 12.52 11.10
N ARG A 111 -21.02 13.44 11.39
CA ARG A 111 -22.08 13.81 10.44
C ARG A 111 -21.51 14.47 9.18
N ALA A 112 -20.49 15.32 9.31
CA ALA A 112 -19.81 15.93 8.17
C ALA A 112 -19.19 14.86 7.25
N ILE A 113 -18.53 13.86 7.84
CA ILE A 113 -17.91 12.76 7.08
C ILE A 113 -18.96 11.87 6.41
N GLU A 114 -20.06 11.53 7.09
CA GLU A 114 -21.17 10.80 6.46
C GLU A 114 -21.81 11.59 5.32
N ALA A 115 -21.93 12.92 5.45
CA ALA A 115 -22.38 13.77 4.37
C ALA A 115 -21.41 13.76 3.18
N ALA A 116 -20.10 13.77 3.44
CA ALA A 116 -19.08 13.67 2.38
C ALA A 116 -19.11 12.30 1.68
N ARG A 117 -19.49 11.25 2.41
CA ARG A 117 -19.62 9.88 1.91
C ARG A 117 -20.82 9.69 0.97
N ALA A 118 -21.79 10.61 0.96
CA ALA A 118 -23.01 10.52 0.16
C ALA A 118 -22.79 10.80 -1.35
N VAL A 119 -21.76 10.18 -1.92
CA VAL A 119 -21.46 10.20 -3.36
C VAL A 119 -22.14 9.03 -4.07
N SER A 120 -22.44 9.19 -5.36
CA SER A 120 -23.01 8.11 -6.17
C SER A 120 -21.93 7.06 -6.43
N ILE A 121 -22.06 5.90 -5.78
CA ILE A 121 -21.17 4.76 -5.97
C ILE A 121 -21.95 3.68 -6.70
N PRO A 122 -21.44 3.14 -7.83
CA PRO A 122 -22.08 2.03 -8.51
C PRO A 122 -22.26 0.83 -7.58
N ASN A 123 -23.37 0.11 -7.69
CA ASN A 123 -23.66 -1.09 -6.87
C ASN A 123 -22.62 -2.23 -7.04
N THR A 124 -21.73 -2.12 -8.03
CA THR A 124 -20.63 -3.05 -8.29
C THR A 124 -19.35 -2.70 -7.53
N ARG A 125 -19.37 -1.62 -6.73
CA ARG A 125 -18.26 -1.13 -5.94
C ARG A 125 -18.65 -0.94 -4.49
N GLU A 126 -17.66 -1.06 -3.62
CA GLU A 126 -17.79 -0.81 -2.20
C GLU A 126 -16.72 0.17 -1.72
N ILE A 127 -17.04 0.93 -0.69
CA ILE A 127 -16.10 1.86 -0.05
C ILE A 127 -15.17 1.04 0.85
N LEU A 128 -13.87 1.15 0.61
CA LEU A 128 -12.83 0.63 1.49
C LEU A 128 -12.49 1.64 2.58
N HIS A 129 -12.17 2.88 2.19
CA HIS A 129 -11.68 3.93 3.09
C HIS A 129 -12.37 5.26 2.81
N VAL A 130 -12.61 6.02 3.87
CA VAL A 130 -13.00 7.44 3.82
C VAL A 130 -12.01 8.19 4.70
N VAL A 131 -11.04 8.85 4.09
CA VAL A 131 -9.96 9.54 4.79
C VAL A 131 -10.23 11.03 4.82
N PRO A 132 -10.49 11.64 5.99
CA PRO A 132 -10.57 13.09 6.10
C PRO A 132 -9.24 13.75 5.72
N ARG A 133 -9.29 14.76 4.86
CA ARG A 133 -8.13 15.55 4.42
C ARG A 133 -7.98 16.85 5.19
N GLY A 134 -9.10 17.45 5.57
CA GLY A 134 -9.14 18.70 6.31
C GLY A 134 -10.56 19.20 6.47
N TYR A 135 -10.72 20.20 7.32
CA TYR A 135 -11.98 20.84 7.65
C TYR A 135 -11.99 22.29 7.20
N VAL A 136 -13.21 22.77 6.93
CA VAL A 136 -13.49 24.18 6.73
C VAL A 136 -14.52 24.60 7.76
N VAL A 137 -14.18 25.58 8.57
CA VAL A 137 -15.00 26.05 9.69
C VAL A 137 -15.46 27.47 9.39
N ASP A 138 -16.76 27.67 9.15
CA ASP A 138 -17.34 28.96 8.73
C ASP A 138 -16.59 29.67 7.58
N GLY A 139 -16.07 28.88 6.63
CA GLY A 139 -15.32 29.38 5.47
C GLY A 139 -13.81 29.52 5.68
N GLN A 140 -13.31 29.29 6.91
CA GLN A 140 -11.89 29.21 7.18
C GLN A 140 -11.34 27.82 6.81
N GLU A 141 -10.50 27.77 5.78
CA GLU A 141 -9.84 26.55 5.30
C GLU A 141 -8.59 26.20 6.15
N GLY A 142 -8.06 24.99 5.96
CA GLY A 142 -6.81 24.53 6.60
C GLY A 142 -6.97 24.07 8.05
N VAL A 143 -8.20 23.84 8.52
CA VAL A 143 -8.45 23.35 9.87
C VAL A 143 -8.19 21.83 9.92
N ARG A 144 -7.27 21.38 10.76
CA ARG A 144 -7.00 19.95 10.96
C ARG A 144 -7.92 19.31 11.99
N ASP A 145 -8.09 19.98 13.13
CA ASP A 145 -9.02 19.58 14.19
C ASP A 145 -10.04 20.68 14.43
N PRO A 146 -11.31 20.46 14.06
CA PRO A 146 -12.35 21.45 14.27
C PRO A 146 -12.95 21.34 15.68
N ILE A 147 -12.67 20.28 16.46
CA ILE A 147 -13.33 20.03 17.74
C ILE A 147 -13.04 21.16 18.73
N GLY A 148 -14.10 21.73 19.31
CA GLY A 148 -14.03 22.85 20.24
C GLY A 148 -13.94 24.23 19.57
N MET A 149 -13.89 24.31 18.24
CA MET A 149 -14.05 25.58 17.54
C MET A 149 -15.52 25.99 17.51
N THR A 150 -15.81 27.26 17.77
CA THR A 150 -17.15 27.82 17.58
C THR A 150 -17.43 28.00 16.09
N ALA A 151 -18.52 27.41 15.59
CA ALA A 151 -18.88 27.49 14.19
C ALA A 151 -20.38 27.30 13.94
N VAL A 152 -20.92 27.95 12.91
CA VAL A 152 -22.29 27.67 12.43
C VAL A 152 -22.27 26.50 11.46
N ARG A 153 -21.23 26.40 10.64
CA ARG A 153 -21.08 25.44 9.55
C ARG A 153 -19.73 24.75 9.62
N LEU A 154 -19.78 23.42 9.58
CA LEU A 154 -18.62 22.56 9.47
C LEU A 154 -18.64 21.86 8.12
N GLU A 155 -17.53 21.90 7.43
CA GLU A 155 -17.31 21.16 6.19
C GLU A 155 -16.08 20.29 6.34
N VAL A 156 -16.07 19.17 5.62
CA VAL A 156 -14.94 18.25 5.56
C VAL A 156 -14.65 17.89 4.12
N GLU A 157 -13.38 17.92 3.74
CA GLU A 157 -12.91 17.29 2.52
C GLU A 157 -12.45 15.87 2.84
N THR A 158 -12.88 14.90 2.04
CA THR A 158 -12.57 13.48 2.22
C THR A 158 -12.02 12.88 0.95
N HIS A 159 -11.06 11.97 1.11
CA HIS A 159 -10.62 11.07 0.06
C HIS A 159 -11.34 9.73 0.22
N ILE A 160 -12.17 9.36 -0.75
CA ILE A 160 -12.96 8.14 -0.75
C ILE A 160 -12.28 7.12 -1.66
N VAL A 161 -11.92 5.97 -1.09
CA VAL A 161 -11.36 4.83 -1.82
C VAL A 161 -12.44 3.77 -1.99
N THR A 162 -12.61 3.29 -3.21
CA THR A 162 -13.54 2.22 -3.54
C THR A 162 -12.84 1.07 -4.23
N ALA A 163 -13.40 -0.13 -4.12
CA ALA A 163 -12.95 -1.33 -4.81
C ALA A 163 -14.13 -2.03 -5.51
N SER A 164 -13.83 -2.86 -6.51
CA SER A 164 -14.82 -3.79 -7.06
C SER A 164 -15.27 -4.78 -5.99
N SER A 165 -16.58 -4.88 -5.75
CA SER A 165 -17.14 -5.81 -4.75
C SER A 165 -16.77 -7.27 -5.06
N THR A 166 -16.73 -7.67 -6.33
CA THR A 166 -16.28 -9.01 -6.72
C THR A 166 -14.82 -9.28 -6.33
N SER A 167 -13.95 -8.28 -6.49
CA SER A 167 -12.53 -8.43 -6.15
C SER A 167 -12.34 -8.54 -4.63
N VAL A 168 -13.07 -7.73 -3.86
CA VAL A 168 -13.07 -7.83 -2.41
C VAL A 168 -13.59 -9.20 -1.95
N GLN A 169 -14.73 -9.65 -2.47
CA GLN A 169 -15.30 -10.94 -2.10
C GLN A 169 -14.35 -12.10 -2.41
N ASN A 170 -13.68 -12.08 -3.56
CA ASN A 170 -12.73 -13.11 -3.94
C ASN A 170 -11.50 -13.13 -3.01
N LEU A 171 -10.95 -11.96 -2.69
CA LEU A 171 -9.84 -11.85 -1.75
C LEU A 171 -10.23 -12.33 -0.35
N THR A 172 -11.36 -11.87 0.17
CA THR A 172 -11.92 -12.29 1.46
C THR A 172 -12.11 -13.80 1.52
N LYS A 173 -12.68 -14.38 0.46
CA LYS A 173 -12.86 -15.84 0.35
C LYS A 173 -11.54 -16.58 0.38
N CYS A 174 -10.48 -16.08 -0.25
CA CYS A 174 -9.16 -16.71 -0.20
C CYS A 174 -8.58 -16.74 1.21
N VAL A 175 -8.64 -15.61 1.94
CA VAL A 175 -8.10 -15.51 3.29
C VAL A 175 -8.89 -16.38 4.27
N GLN A 176 -10.21 -16.35 4.22
CA GLN A 176 -11.08 -17.17 5.07
C GLN A 176 -10.91 -18.66 4.81
N ARG A 177 -10.77 -19.08 3.55
CA ARG A 177 -10.49 -20.49 3.20
C ARG A 177 -9.10 -20.95 3.64
N ALA A 178 -8.16 -20.03 3.85
CA ALA A 178 -6.87 -20.32 4.45
C ALA A 178 -6.94 -20.41 5.99
N GLY A 179 -8.12 -20.25 6.60
CA GLY A 179 -8.35 -20.39 8.03
C GLY A 179 -8.11 -19.11 8.84
N VAL A 180 -8.07 -17.95 8.18
CA VAL A 180 -7.81 -16.64 8.81
C VAL A 180 -9.01 -15.73 8.63
N GLU A 181 -9.49 -15.14 9.72
CA GLU A 181 -10.50 -14.08 9.67
C GLU A 181 -9.88 -12.73 9.29
N ILE A 182 -10.69 -11.82 8.76
CA ILE A 182 -10.21 -10.48 8.38
C ILE A 182 -10.64 -9.47 9.41
N ASP A 183 -9.68 -8.85 10.10
CA ASP A 183 -9.93 -7.72 10.99
C ASP A 183 -10.29 -6.47 10.18
N GLU A 184 -9.54 -6.21 9.11
CA GLU A 184 -9.75 -5.09 8.20
C GLU A 184 -9.11 -5.33 6.83
N LEU A 185 -9.75 -4.83 5.77
CA LEU A 185 -9.16 -4.69 4.44
C LEU A 185 -8.57 -3.30 4.28
N VAL A 186 -7.26 -3.21 4.13
CA VAL A 186 -6.54 -1.93 4.11
C VAL A 186 -5.98 -1.70 2.70
N LEU A 187 -6.19 -0.49 2.16
CA LEU A 187 -5.61 -0.12 0.88
C LEU A 187 -4.07 -0.19 1.01
N ALA A 188 -3.41 -1.02 0.21
CA ALA A 188 -1.99 -1.28 0.39
C ALA A 188 -1.12 0.00 0.31
N PRO A 189 -1.36 0.95 -0.61
CA PRO A 189 -0.65 2.25 -0.59
C PRO A 189 -0.78 3.07 0.69
N LEU A 190 -1.93 3.02 1.36
CA LEU A 190 -2.11 3.68 2.67
C LEU A 190 -1.26 2.98 3.73
N ALA A 191 -1.33 1.65 3.77
CA ALA A 191 -0.52 0.85 4.67
C ALA A 191 0.98 1.09 4.43
N THR A 192 1.46 0.94 3.19
CA THR A 192 2.86 1.17 2.78
C THR A 192 3.36 2.53 3.26
N ALA A 193 2.55 3.59 3.13
CA ALA A 193 2.89 4.93 3.59
C ALA A 193 3.17 5.02 5.10
N GLU A 194 2.53 4.19 5.93
CA GLU A 194 2.81 4.13 7.38
C GLU A 194 4.21 3.62 7.69
N ALA A 195 4.76 2.74 6.84
CA ALA A 195 6.10 2.19 7.05
C ALA A 195 7.20 2.98 6.34
N THR A 196 6.88 3.78 5.32
CA THR A 196 7.90 4.40 4.44
C THR A 196 7.97 5.92 4.48
N LEU A 197 6.88 6.60 4.82
CA LEU A 197 6.82 8.06 4.84
C LEU A 197 6.85 8.58 6.27
N ASN A 198 7.50 9.73 6.48
CA ASN A 198 7.34 10.49 7.71
C ASN A 198 6.30 11.61 7.53
N ASP A 199 5.94 12.30 8.62
CA ASP A 199 4.95 13.37 8.57
C ASP A 199 5.41 14.56 7.72
N GLU A 200 6.72 14.85 7.70
CA GLU A 200 7.29 15.92 6.86
C GLU A 200 7.10 15.63 5.37
N ASP A 201 7.31 14.39 4.91
CA ASP A 201 7.07 13.96 3.54
C ASP A 201 5.59 14.20 3.16
N ARG A 202 4.67 13.80 4.04
CA ARG A 202 3.22 13.94 3.84
C ARG A 202 2.80 15.42 3.80
N GLU A 203 3.42 16.26 4.61
CA GLU A 203 3.14 17.69 4.68
C GLU A 203 3.64 18.45 3.44
N LEU A 204 4.92 18.25 3.09
CA LEU A 204 5.58 18.93 1.96
C LEU A 204 5.06 18.48 0.60
N GLY A 205 4.34 17.37 0.58
CA GLY A 205 3.79 16.74 -0.61
C GLY A 205 4.75 15.72 -1.20
N VAL A 206 4.29 14.47 -1.32
CA VAL A 206 5.09 13.34 -1.78
C VAL A 206 4.25 12.41 -2.66
N CYS A 207 4.86 11.89 -3.73
CA CYS A 207 4.33 10.73 -4.46
C CYS A 207 5.02 9.47 -3.94
N LEU A 208 4.25 8.55 -3.39
CA LEU A 208 4.70 7.19 -3.08
C LEU A 208 4.36 6.29 -4.25
N ALA A 209 5.36 5.59 -4.81
CA ALA A 209 5.19 4.58 -5.83
C ALA A 209 5.78 3.24 -5.36
N ASP A 210 4.91 2.25 -5.14
CA ASP A 210 5.27 0.88 -4.80
C ASP A 210 5.33 0.06 -6.09
N ILE A 211 6.54 -0.23 -6.58
CA ILE A 211 6.76 -1.00 -7.81
C ILE A 211 6.79 -2.48 -7.43
N GLY A 212 5.65 -3.15 -7.56
CA GLY A 212 5.47 -4.56 -7.27
C GLY A 212 5.81 -5.47 -8.45
N GLY A 213 5.22 -6.67 -8.43
CA GLY A 213 5.36 -7.67 -9.49
C GLY A 213 4.61 -7.27 -10.76
N ASP A 214 3.28 -7.30 -10.72
CA ASP A 214 2.43 -6.99 -11.87
C ASP A 214 1.94 -5.54 -11.89
N THR A 215 2.05 -4.84 -10.76
CA THR A 215 1.45 -3.53 -10.54
C THR A 215 2.47 -2.54 -9.98
N THR A 216 2.23 -1.27 -10.24
CA THR A 216 2.85 -0.15 -9.55
C THR A 216 1.73 0.64 -8.91
N ASP A 217 1.66 0.62 -7.59
CA ASP A 217 0.64 1.37 -6.85
C ASP A 217 1.15 2.78 -6.53
N VAL A 218 0.33 3.78 -6.79
CA VAL A 218 0.66 5.21 -6.61
C VAL A 218 -0.27 5.80 -5.57
N ALA A 219 0.30 6.51 -4.59
CA ALA A 219 -0.43 7.35 -3.65
C ALA A 219 0.25 8.71 -3.54
N ILE A 220 -0.55 9.77 -3.59
CA ILE A 220 -0.07 11.15 -3.45
C ILE A 220 -0.59 11.70 -2.14
N PHE A 221 0.32 12.24 -1.34
CA PHE A 221 0.01 12.89 -0.07
C PHE A 221 0.31 14.38 -0.20
N GLN A 222 -0.57 15.22 0.32
CA GLN A 222 -0.44 16.67 0.36
C GLN A 222 -1.10 17.19 1.63
N ASP A 223 -0.49 18.19 2.26
CA ASP A 223 -1.05 18.82 3.47
C ASP A 223 -1.32 17.79 4.58
N GLY A 224 -0.47 16.76 4.66
CA GLY A 224 -0.52 15.71 5.69
C GLY A 224 -1.46 14.54 5.39
N SER A 225 -2.24 14.57 4.31
CA SER A 225 -3.23 13.52 4.00
C SER A 225 -3.18 13.05 2.54
N ILE A 226 -3.67 11.84 2.29
CA ILE A 226 -3.78 11.29 0.95
C ILE A 226 -4.75 12.14 0.11
N SER A 227 -4.40 12.41 -1.14
CA SER A 227 -5.21 13.20 -2.08
C SER A 227 -5.55 12.47 -3.37
N HIS A 228 -4.74 11.48 -3.73
CA HIS A 228 -4.92 10.64 -4.91
C HIS A 228 -4.37 9.24 -4.67
N CYS A 229 -5.03 8.22 -5.21
CA CYS A 229 -4.44 6.89 -5.35
C CYS A 229 -4.90 6.19 -6.62
N ALA A 230 -4.00 5.44 -7.22
CA ALA A 230 -4.19 4.71 -8.46
C ALA A 230 -3.28 3.47 -8.52
N THR A 231 -3.63 2.52 -9.39
CA THR A 231 -2.80 1.34 -9.66
C THR A 231 -2.51 1.25 -11.16
N ILE A 232 -1.23 1.28 -11.51
CA ILE A 232 -0.73 1.06 -12.85
C ILE A 232 -0.53 -0.45 -13.05
N PRO A 233 -1.09 -1.09 -14.10
CA PRO A 233 -1.01 -2.53 -14.31
C PRO A 233 0.32 -2.96 -14.96
N MET A 234 1.43 -2.41 -14.46
CA MET A 234 2.80 -2.71 -14.86
C MET A 234 3.72 -2.69 -13.63
N GLY A 235 4.64 -3.65 -13.55
CA GLY A 235 5.62 -3.75 -12.47
C GLY A 235 6.87 -4.51 -12.92
N GLY A 236 7.62 -5.09 -11.98
CA GLY A 236 8.85 -5.83 -12.27
C GLY A 236 8.68 -7.04 -13.19
N ARG A 237 7.49 -7.67 -13.24
CA ARG A 237 7.18 -8.74 -14.20
C ARG A 237 7.00 -8.23 -15.63
N SER A 238 6.68 -6.94 -15.84
CA SER A 238 6.66 -6.36 -17.19
C SER A 238 8.08 -6.30 -17.77
N VAL A 239 9.07 -5.94 -16.96
CA VAL A 239 10.50 -5.97 -17.36
C VAL A 239 10.92 -7.39 -17.72
N THR A 240 10.48 -8.35 -16.93
CA THR A 240 10.77 -9.78 -17.11
C THR A 240 10.15 -10.31 -18.39
N ALA A 241 8.91 -9.91 -18.69
CA ALA A 241 8.22 -10.29 -19.92
C ALA A 241 8.96 -9.75 -21.15
N ASP A 242 9.41 -8.50 -21.13
CA ASP A 242 10.17 -7.91 -22.24
C ASP A 242 11.50 -8.63 -22.46
N LEU A 243 12.25 -8.92 -21.39
CA LEU A 243 13.48 -9.71 -21.47
C LEU A 243 13.21 -11.10 -22.04
N GLY A 244 12.15 -11.78 -21.62
CA GLY A 244 11.76 -13.09 -22.14
C GLY A 244 11.44 -13.04 -23.63
N ILE A 245 10.74 -12.01 -24.09
CA ILE A 245 10.37 -11.83 -25.51
C ILE A 245 11.60 -11.53 -26.36
N VAL A 246 12.42 -10.54 -25.94
CA VAL A 246 13.55 -10.05 -26.74
C VAL A 246 14.69 -11.07 -26.76
N LEU A 247 15.03 -11.66 -25.61
CA LEU A 247 16.08 -12.68 -25.51
C LEU A 247 15.59 -14.08 -25.91
N ARG A 248 14.28 -14.24 -26.13
CA ARG A 248 13.62 -15.52 -26.46
C ARG A 248 13.92 -16.62 -25.44
N VAL A 249 13.88 -16.29 -24.15
CA VAL A 249 14.15 -17.21 -23.04
C VAL A 249 12.90 -17.50 -22.22
N THR A 250 12.95 -18.53 -21.37
CA THR A 250 11.85 -18.81 -20.44
C THR A 250 11.70 -17.69 -19.40
N PRO A 251 10.50 -17.52 -18.80
CA PRO A 251 10.28 -16.51 -17.76
C PRO A 251 11.28 -16.60 -16.60
N ASP A 252 11.64 -17.82 -16.16
CA ASP A 252 12.59 -18.03 -15.07
C ASP A 252 14.01 -17.55 -15.42
N VAL A 253 14.43 -17.80 -16.67
CA VAL A 253 15.72 -17.30 -17.18
C VAL A 253 15.69 -15.79 -17.30
N ALA A 254 14.59 -15.21 -17.82
CA ALA A 254 14.43 -13.76 -17.91
C ALA A 254 14.48 -13.08 -16.53
N GLU A 255 13.83 -13.67 -15.53
CA GLU A 255 13.84 -13.18 -14.14
C GLU A 255 15.26 -13.22 -13.57
N SER A 256 15.97 -14.32 -13.79
CA SER A 256 17.37 -14.49 -13.37
C SER A 256 18.29 -13.45 -14.05
N VAL A 257 18.10 -13.21 -15.36
CA VAL A 257 18.83 -12.17 -16.09
C VAL A 257 18.55 -10.79 -15.52
N LYS A 258 17.28 -10.46 -15.26
CA LYS A 258 16.87 -9.19 -14.65
C LYS A 258 17.54 -8.97 -13.30
N PHE A 259 17.51 -9.97 -12.41
CA PHE A 259 18.11 -9.85 -11.07
C PHE A 259 19.62 -9.68 -11.10
N ARG A 260 20.31 -10.39 -11.99
CA ARG A 260 21.78 -10.45 -12.00
C ARG A 260 22.42 -9.33 -12.81
N TYR A 261 21.76 -8.87 -13.88
CA TYR A 261 22.38 -8.01 -14.89
C TYR A 261 21.52 -6.80 -15.27
N GLY A 262 20.26 -6.74 -14.81
CA GLY A 262 19.36 -5.65 -15.11
C GLY A 262 19.83 -4.32 -14.51
N SER A 263 19.75 -3.27 -15.32
CA SER A 263 19.97 -1.89 -14.90
C SER A 263 19.08 -0.98 -15.74
N ALA A 264 18.49 0.03 -15.11
CA ALA A 264 17.74 1.08 -15.79
C ALA A 264 18.65 2.17 -16.39
N MET A 265 19.98 1.99 -16.34
CA MET A 265 20.94 2.93 -16.90
C MET A 265 21.94 2.24 -17.86
N PRO A 266 21.63 2.13 -19.16
CA PRO A 266 22.48 1.40 -20.11
C PRO A 266 23.88 2.00 -20.32
N MET A 267 24.04 3.28 -19.98
CA MET A 267 25.33 3.99 -20.09
C MET A 267 26.27 3.71 -18.91
N ASP A 268 25.77 3.16 -17.80
CA ASP A 268 26.57 2.86 -16.61
C ASP A 268 27.09 1.41 -16.59
N VAL A 269 26.55 0.55 -17.46
CA VAL A 269 26.97 -0.86 -17.52
C VAL A 269 28.14 -1.04 -18.47
N ASP A 270 28.99 -2.02 -18.15
CA ASP A 270 30.11 -2.41 -18.99
C ASP A 270 29.59 -2.92 -20.37
N PRO A 271 29.93 -2.25 -21.48
CA PRO A 271 29.54 -2.71 -22.82
C PRO A 271 30.10 -4.07 -23.20
N ASP A 272 31.28 -4.40 -22.67
CA ASP A 272 32.04 -5.59 -23.06
C ASP A 272 31.65 -6.81 -22.20
N GLU A 273 30.83 -6.62 -21.17
CA GLU A 273 30.25 -7.71 -20.40
C GLU A 273 29.21 -8.46 -21.24
N VAL A 274 29.50 -9.72 -21.56
CA VAL A 274 28.66 -10.60 -22.37
C VAL A 274 28.14 -11.77 -21.55
N LEU A 275 26.85 -12.02 -21.63
CA LEU A 275 26.18 -13.18 -21.06
C LEU A 275 25.96 -14.23 -22.14
N GLN A 276 26.18 -15.50 -21.79
CA GLN A 276 25.76 -16.62 -22.62
C GLN A 276 24.29 -16.94 -22.32
N VAL A 277 23.46 -16.86 -23.35
CA VAL A 277 22.03 -17.11 -23.28
C VAL A 277 21.67 -18.19 -24.29
N THR A 278 20.84 -19.16 -23.88
CA THR A 278 20.29 -20.17 -24.78
C THR A 278 18.83 -19.83 -25.04
N SER A 279 18.51 -19.48 -26.28
CA SER A 279 17.13 -19.19 -26.68
C SER A 279 16.28 -20.47 -26.67
N ILE A 280 14.98 -20.33 -26.46
CA ILE A 280 14.01 -21.41 -26.58
C ILE A 280 14.07 -21.99 -27.99
N GLY A 281 14.28 -23.30 -28.09
CA GLY A 281 14.37 -24.03 -29.36
C GLY A 281 15.74 -24.03 -30.01
N GLU A 282 16.75 -23.43 -29.38
CA GLU A 282 18.14 -23.47 -29.83
C GLU A 282 18.97 -24.42 -28.96
N GLU A 283 19.89 -25.16 -29.58
CA GLU A 283 20.80 -26.08 -28.88
C GLU A 283 22.10 -25.40 -28.41
N THR A 284 22.45 -24.26 -29.01
CA THR A 284 23.69 -23.52 -28.74
C THR A 284 23.40 -22.21 -28.04
N SER A 285 24.24 -21.82 -27.07
CA SER A 285 24.17 -20.48 -26.50
C SER A 285 24.74 -19.44 -27.46
N HIS A 286 24.22 -18.21 -27.36
CA HIS A 286 24.78 -17.03 -28.01
C HIS A 286 25.08 -15.94 -26.98
N GLY A 287 25.94 -15.00 -27.36
CA GLY A 287 26.37 -13.89 -26.50
C GLY A 287 25.43 -12.69 -26.59
N VAL A 288 24.94 -12.22 -25.45
CA VAL A 288 24.16 -10.98 -25.31
C VAL A 288 24.92 -10.01 -24.42
N THR A 289 25.12 -8.76 -24.87
CA THR A 289 25.80 -7.76 -24.06
C THR A 289 24.91 -7.28 -22.92
N ARG A 290 25.52 -6.96 -21.76
CA ARG A 290 24.80 -6.38 -20.63
C ARG A 290 24.16 -5.04 -20.99
N ARG A 291 24.78 -4.25 -21.87
CA ARG A 291 24.18 -3.03 -22.39
C ARG A 291 22.84 -3.28 -23.08
N HIS A 292 22.75 -4.31 -23.92
CA HIS A 292 21.49 -4.63 -24.58
C HIS A 292 20.39 -5.04 -23.59
N ILE A 293 20.75 -5.79 -22.55
CA ILE A 293 19.83 -6.13 -21.44
C ILE A 293 19.36 -4.84 -20.74
N ALA A 294 20.28 -3.92 -20.43
CA ALA A 294 19.95 -2.65 -19.80
C ALA A 294 19.04 -1.77 -20.67
N GLU A 295 19.22 -1.75 -21.99
CA GLU A 295 18.33 -1.00 -22.91
C GLU A 295 16.88 -1.50 -22.85
N ILE A 296 16.68 -2.82 -22.79
CA ILE A 296 15.34 -3.42 -22.63
C ILE A 296 14.73 -3.01 -21.28
N VAL A 297 15.53 -3.09 -20.22
CA VAL A 297 15.11 -2.75 -18.85
C VAL A 297 14.77 -1.25 -18.73
N GLU A 298 15.64 -0.36 -19.21
CA GLU A 298 15.43 1.09 -19.23
C GLU A 298 14.13 1.44 -19.95
N SER A 299 13.86 0.83 -21.11
CA SER A 299 12.64 1.09 -21.89
C SER A 299 11.38 0.86 -21.05
N ARG A 300 11.29 -0.29 -20.37
CA ARG A 300 10.12 -0.61 -19.54
C ARG A 300 10.04 0.23 -18.27
N VAL A 301 11.16 0.47 -17.60
CA VAL A 301 11.20 1.32 -16.39
C VAL A 301 10.75 2.72 -16.73
N THR A 302 11.23 3.28 -17.84
CA THR A 302 10.84 4.59 -18.35
C THR A 302 9.34 4.65 -18.62
N GLU A 303 8.75 3.59 -19.19
CA GLU A 303 7.31 3.53 -19.41
C GLU A 303 6.50 3.49 -18.10
N ILE A 304 6.91 2.67 -17.13
CA ILE A 304 6.28 2.64 -15.80
C ILE A 304 6.30 4.04 -15.17
N LEU A 305 7.45 4.71 -15.22
CA LEU A 305 7.62 6.06 -14.66
C LEU A 305 6.81 7.11 -15.43
N LYS A 306 6.63 6.98 -16.75
CA LYS A 306 5.71 7.84 -17.51
C LYS A 306 4.27 7.72 -17.02
N PHE A 307 3.81 6.51 -16.71
CA PHE A 307 2.47 6.32 -16.13
C PHE A 307 2.38 6.90 -14.71
N VAL A 308 3.44 6.79 -13.89
CA VAL A 308 3.50 7.47 -12.58
C VAL A 308 3.38 8.99 -12.76
N GLY A 309 4.11 9.56 -13.73
CA GLY A 309 4.01 10.98 -14.07
C GLY A 309 2.61 11.40 -14.51
N ALA A 310 1.93 10.58 -15.31
CA ALA A 310 0.56 10.83 -15.73
C ALA A 310 -0.43 10.83 -14.54
N GLU A 311 -0.23 9.97 -13.54
CA GLU A 311 -1.04 9.98 -12.31
C GLU A 311 -0.77 11.23 -11.45
N ILE A 312 0.49 11.69 -11.38
CA ILE A 312 0.85 12.96 -10.72
C ILE A 312 0.14 14.15 -11.40
N GLU A 313 0.12 14.16 -12.73
CA GLU A 313 -0.60 15.19 -13.51
C GLU A 313 -2.11 15.12 -13.32
N ALA A 314 -2.69 13.91 -13.36
CA ALA A 314 -4.12 13.69 -13.17
C ALA A 314 -4.59 14.13 -11.77
N ALA A 315 -3.74 13.98 -10.75
CA ALA A 315 -3.96 14.48 -9.40
C ALA A 315 -3.80 16.01 -9.26
N GLY A 316 -3.35 16.71 -10.30
CA GLY A 316 -3.05 18.15 -10.23
C GLY A 316 -1.86 18.47 -9.33
N ALA A 317 -0.91 17.54 -9.19
CA ALA A 317 0.15 17.60 -8.19
C ALA A 317 1.54 17.99 -8.72
N THR A 318 1.73 18.16 -10.04
CA THR A 318 3.04 18.34 -10.71
C THR A 318 4.01 19.35 -10.06
N ASN A 319 3.51 20.41 -9.43
CA ASN A 319 4.33 21.44 -8.77
C ASN A 319 4.11 21.52 -7.24
N ARG A 320 3.51 20.49 -6.65
CA ARG A 320 3.10 20.46 -5.24
C ARG A 320 3.77 19.34 -4.44
N LEU A 321 4.73 18.63 -5.02
CA LEU A 321 5.41 17.49 -4.41
C LEU A 321 6.84 17.88 -3.99
N GLN A 322 6.98 18.70 -2.95
CA GLN A 322 8.31 19.22 -2.55
C GLN A 322 9.21 18.12 -1.97
N ALA A 323 8.64 17.08 -1.36
CA ALA A 323 9.39 15.90 -0.92
C ALA A 323 9.71 14.92 -2.08
N GLY A 324 9.15 15.16 -3.27
CA GLY A 324 9.44 14.41 -4.49
C GLY A 324 8.80 13.03 -4.56
N LEU A 325 9.52 12.07 -5.12
CA LEU A 325 9.10 10.68 -5.31
C LEU A 325 9.78 9.74 -4.30
N VAL A 326 8.97 8.95 -3.61
CA VAL A 326 9.42 7.82 -2.80
C VAL A 326 9.10 6.53 -3.55
N LEU A 327 10.13 5.75 -3.85
CA LEU A 327 10.04 4.45 -4.49
C LEU A 327 10.14 3.35 -3.42
N THR A 328 9.29 2.34 -3.53
CA THR A 328 9.38 1.12 -2.71
C THR A 328 8.93 -0.11 -3.49
N GLY A 329 8.79 -1.27 -2.82
CA GLY A 329 8.46 -2.53 -3.48
C GLY A 329 9.66 -3.21 -4.14
N GLY A 330 9.49 -4.45 -4.57
CA GLY A 330 10.60 -5.25 -5.13
C GLY A 330 11.20 -4.70 -6.42
N GLY A 331 10.39 -4.07 -7.28
CA GLY A 331 10.86 -3.43 -8.51
C GLY A 331 11.71 -2.18 -8.26
N SER A 332 11.58 -1.54 -7.10
CA SER A 332 12.44 -0.39 -6.73
C SER A 332 13.89 -0.76 -6.43
N LEU A 333 14.20 -2.05 -6.30
CA LEU A 333 15.56 -2.56 -6.10
C LEU A 333 16.36 -2.69 -7.40
N LEU A 334 15.72 -2.47 -8.55
CA LEU A 334 16.39 -2.50 -9.83
C LEU A 334 17.44 -1.37 -9.91
N ASP A 335 18.66 -1.75 -10.30
CA ASP A 335 19.75 -0.79 -10.42
C ASP A 335 19.38 0.39 -11.33
N GLY A 336 19.79 1.60 -10.96
CA GLY A 336 19.52 2.79 -11.75
C GLY A 336 18.10 3.37 -11.70
N VAL A 337 17.11 2.69 -11.11
CA VAL A 337 15.69 3.12 -11.14
C VAL A 337 15.48 4.51 -10.55
N THR A 338 16.21 4.87 -9.49
CA THR A 338 16.13 6.20 -8.87
C THR A 338 16.61 7.29 -9.81
N ARG A 339 17.64 7.03 -10.63
CA ARG A 339 18.15 8.00 -11.59
C ARG A 339 17.20 8.13 -12.78
N ALA A 340 16.72 7.00 -13.32
CA ALA A 340 15.68 7.00 -14.34
C ALA A 340 14.42 7.78 -13.90
N ALA A 341 14.00 7.64 -12.64
CA ALA A 341 12.89 8.41 -12.08
C ALA A 341 13.15 9.91 -12.07
N ARG A 342 14.35 10.34 -11.65
CA ARG A 342 14.73 11.77 -11.67
C ARG A 342 14.75 12.33 -13.09
N ASP A 343 15.32 11.58 -14.04
CA ASP A 343 15.42 12.00 -15.44
C ASP A 343 14.04 12.07 -16.11
N GLN A 344 13.15 11.10 -15.83
CA GLN A 344 11.82 11.02 -16.43
C GLN A 344 10.81 11.99 -15.82
N LEU A 345 10.90 12.29 -14.51
CA LEU A 345 9.89 13.10 -13.80
C LEU A 345 10.37 14.51 -13.43
N GLY A 346 11.66 14.81 -13.54
CA GLY A 346 12.21 16.12 -13.23
C GLY A 346 12.12 16.52 -11.75
N MET A 347 11.99 15.54 -10.83
CA MET A 347 11.92 15.75 -9.38
C MET A 347 12.87 14.84 -8.62
N SER A 348 13.12 15.12 -7.33
CA SER A 348 13.89 14.22 -6.47
C SER A 348 13.22 12.85 -6.37
N ALA A 349 14.02 11.79 -6.32
CA ALA A 349 13.54 10.44 -6.11
C ALA A 349 14.44 9.71 -5.12
N ARG A 350 13.88 8.85 -4.27
CA ARG A 350 14.62 8.00 -3.33
C ARG A 350 13.93 6.66 -3.11
N VAL A 351 14.71 5.60 -2.93
CA VAL A 351 14.20 4.27 -2.55
C VAL A 351 14.15 4.13 -1.04
N VAL A 352 13.08 3.54 -0.52
CA VAL A 352 12.83 3.40 0.92
C VAL A 352 12.33 2.01 1.27
N GLY A 353 12.92 1.43 2.32
CA GLY A 353 12.38 0.25 3.02
C GLY A 353 11.60 0.64 4.27
N PRO A 354 10.84 -0.30 4.86
CA PRO A 354 9.99 -0.03 6.01
C PRO A 354 10.79 0.36 7.26
N ARG A 355 10.17 1.18 8.11
CA ARG A 355 10.67 1.65 9.41
C ARG A 355 9.54 1.58 10.45
N GLY A 356 9.87 1.84 11.71
CA GLY A 356 8.88 1.93 12.80
C GLY A 356 8.52 0.60 13.49
N LEU A 357 9.09 -0.52 13.03
CA LEU A 357 8.96 -1.83 13.66
C LEU A 357 10.21 -2.19 14.46
N GLY A 358 10.04 -2.98 15.52
CA GLY A 358 11.10 -3.66 16.28
C GLY A 358 11.10 -5.18 16.05
N GLY A 359 11.85 -5.93 16.84
CA GLY A 359 11.98 -7.40 16.69
C GLY A 359 12.84 -7.84 15.50
N LEU A 360 12.33 -8.75 14.67
CA LEU A 360 13.02 -9.37 13.51
C LEU A 360 13.21 -8.41 12.31
N THR A 361 13.64 -7.18 12.54
CA THR A 361 13.68 -6.09 11.55
C THR A 361 14.71 -6.29 10.44
N ASP A 362 15.86 -6.91 10.74
CA ASP A 362 16.95 -7.13 9.77
C ASP A 362 16.49 -7.92 8.53
N GLN A 363 15.46 -8.75 8.66
CA GLN A 363 14.92 -9.56 7.56
C GLN A 363 13.89 -8.81 6.70
N ILE A 364 13.28 -7.75 7.24
CA ILE A 364 12.15 -7.05 6.63
C ILE A 364 12.44 -5.58 6.32
N ALA A 365 13.61 -5.03 6.66
CA ALA A 365 13.99 -3.63 6.41
C ALA A 365 14.18 -3.27 4.92
N THR A 366 13.78 -4.13 3.99
CA THR A 366 13.92 -3.94 2.54
C THR A 366 12.58 -3.57 1.88
N PRO A 367 12.59 -2.81 0.77
CA PRO A 367 11.37 -2.37 0.07
C PRO A 367 10.30 -3.44 -0.23
N PRO A 368 10.63 -4.72 -0.52
CA PRO A 368 9.61 -5.75 -0.72
C PRO A 368 8.68 -6.00 0.47
N TYR A 369 9.00 -5.54 1.68
CA TYR A 369 8.18 -5.76 2.88
C TYR A 369 7.41 -4.53 3.34
N SER A 370 7.47 -3.42 2.58
CA SER A 370 6.88 -2.15 2.98
C SER A 370 5.35 -2.24 3.20
N ALA A 371 4.62 -2.89 2.30
CA ALA A 371 3.17 -3.08 2.44
C ALA A 371 2.81 -3.89 3.69
N ALA A 372 3.43 -5.07 3.88
CA ALA A 372 3.18 -5.92 5.04
C ALA A 372 3.55 -5.24 6.37
N SER A 373 4.68 -4.50 6.39
CA SER A 373 5.11 -3.75 7.57
C SER A 373 4.14 -2.61 7.89
N GLY A 374 3.68 -1.92 6.85
CA GLY A 374 2.68 -0.87 6.92
C GLY A 374 1.34 -1.34 7.45
N LEU A 375 0.88 -2.53 7.02
CA LEU A 375 -0.35 -3.15 7.53
C LEU A 375 -0.27 -3.43 9.03
N LEU A 376 0.90 -3.84 9.49
CA LEU A 376 1.12 -4.14 10.91
C LEU A 376 1.11 -2.85 11.75
N LEU A 377 1.74 -1.78 11.26
CA LEU A 377 1.69 -0.45 11.89
C LEU A 377 0.27 0.14 11.88
N TRP A 378 -0.45 -0.01 10.76
CA TRP A 378 -1.86 0.37 10.66
C TRP A 378 -2.71 -0.30 11.74
N GLY A 379 -2.55 -1.62 11.88
CA GLY A 379 -3.24 -2.38 12.93
C GLY A 379 -2.90 -1.90 14.34
N ALA A 380 -1.65 -1.53 14.59
CA ALA A 380 -1.21 -1.03 15.90
C ALA A 380 -1.76 0.35 16.24
N HIS A 381 -1.78 1.28 15.29
CA HIS A 381 -2.38 2.62 15.46
C HIS A 381 -3.88 2.52 15.77
N ASN A 382 -4.58 1.61 15.07
CA ASN A 382 -6.01 1.38 15.29
C ASN A 382 -6.29 0.65 16.60
N TRP A 383 -5.38 -0.21 17.07
CA TRP A 383 -5.49 -0.89 18.36
C TRP A 383 -5.33 0.07 19.55
N ALA A 384 -4.28 0.90 19.55
CA ALA A 384 -4.02 1.86 20.62
C ALA A 384 -5.19 2.86 20.79
N SER A 385 -5.85 3.21 19.68
CA SER A 385 -7.02 4.09 19.67
C SER A 385 -8.27 3.49 20.33
N ASP A 386 -8.39 2.15 20.38
CA ASP A 386 -9.51 1.44 21.00
C ASP A 386 -9.28 1.20 22.50
N ASP A 387 -8.04 1.07 22.98
CA ASP A 387 -7.73 0.83 24.41
C ASP A 387 -7.90 2.11 25.27
N ASP A 388 -7.64 3.27 24.67
CA ASP A 388 -7.93 4.60 25.23
C ASP A 388 -9.43 4.85 25.51
N ARG A 389 -10.32 3.96 25.05
CA ARG A 389 -11.78 4.13 25.14
C ARG A 389 -12.44 3.52 26.37
N GLY A 390 -11.72 2.83 27.25
CA GLY A 390 -12.22 2.40 28.56
C GLY A 390 -13.56 1.64 28.54
N ASN A 391 -13.47 0.31 28.70
CA ASN A 391 -14.53 -0.60 29.16
C ASN A 391 -15.49 -1.19 28.08
N GLY A 392 -15.38 -2.51 27.85
CA GLY A 392 -16.41 -3.32 27.18
C GLY A 392 -15.89 -4.44 26.29
N HIS A 393 -15.28 -5.48 26.87
CA HIS A 393 -15.06 -6.76 26.15
C HIS A 393 -16.40 -7.48 25.94
N GLY A 394 -17.01 -7.29 24.78
CA GLY A 394 -18.13 -8.07 24.28
C GLY A 394 -17.77 -8.72 22.93
N PRO A 395 -18.35 -9.90 22.59
CA PRO A 395 -17.98 -10.63 21.39
C PRO A 395 -18.39 -9.84 20.14
N ARG A 396 -17.43 -9.65 19.23
CA ARG A 396 -17.61 -9.00 17.93
C ARG A 396 -18.55 -9.85 17.06
N THR A 397 -19.70 -9.30 16.67
CA THR A 397 -20.56 -9.88 15.61
C THR A 397 -20.17 -9.30 14.24
N PRO A 398 -20.32 -10.04 13.13
CA PRO A 398 -19.68 -9.67 11.85
C PRO A 398 -20.33 -8.51 11.08
N PHE A 399 -21.36 -7.83 11.59
CA PHE A 399 -22.15 -6.88 10.78
C PHE A 399 -22.58 -5.56 11.44
N ASP A 400 -22.19 -5.27 12.68
CA ASP A 400 -22.50 -3.98 13.32
C ASP A 400 -21.23 -3.17 13.57
N GLY A 401 -20.91 -2.24 12.66
CA GLY A 401 -19.78 -1.34 12.88
C GLY A 401 -19.35 -0.51 11.70
N VAL A 402 -20.29 0.20 11.04
CA VAL A 402 -19.92 1.27 10.10
C VAL A 402 -19.84 2.62 10.83
N SER A 403 -20.72 2.85 11.83
CA SER A 403 -20.66 4.03 12.70
C SER A 403 -19.43 4.06 13.63
N SER A 404 -18.86 2.89 13.98
CA SER A 404 -17.65 2.79 14.79
C SER A 404 -16.35 2.96 13.98
N ARG A 405 -16.41 2.92 12.64
CA ARG A 405 -15.24 3.03 11.74
C ARG A 405 -14.81 4.48 11.51
N ILE A 406 -15.74 5.43 11.50
CA ILE A 406 -15.42 6.87 11.35
C ILE A 406 -14.59 7.37 12.53
N GLY A 407 -14.85 6.88 13.74
CA GLY A 407 -14.10 7.27 14.93
C GLY A 407 -12.68 6.68 15.02
N LYS A 408 -12.30 5.69 14.19
CA LYS A 408 -11.01 4.99 14.29
C LYS A 408 -9.87 5.69 13.53
N ILE A 409 -10.19 6.37 12.43
CA ILE A 409 -9.22 7.12 11.61
C ILE A 409 -8.76 8.42 12.28
N PHE A 410 -9.52 8.94 13.25
CA PHE A 410 -9.29 10.28 13.82
C PHE A 410 -8.04 10.48 14.68
N LYS A 411 -7.43 9.41 15.23
CA LYS A 411 -6.34 9.56 16.22
C LYS A 411 -4.97 9.11 15.71
N GLY A 412 -4.89 8.32 14.64
CA GLY A 412 -3.63 7.81 14.08
C GLY A 412 -2.82 8.80 13.25
N LEU A 413 -3.34 10.03 13.05
CA LEU A 413 -2.74 11.10 12.22
C LEU A 413 -2.50 12.40 13.01
N MET A 414 -2.49 12.34 14.34
CA MET A 414 -2.16 13.46 15.22
C MET A 414 -0.90 13.15 16.06
N PRO A 415 0.00 14.13 16.25
CA PRO A 415 1.20 13.98 17.09
C PRO A 415 0.88 13.79 18.58
#